data_AF-A0A2V2LK31-F1
#
_entry.id   AF-A0A2V2LK31-F1
#
_cell.length_a   1.000
_cell.length_b   1.000
_cell.length_c   1.000
_cell.angle_alpha   90.00
_cell.angle_beta   90.00
_cell.angle_gamma   90.00
#
_symmetry.space_group_name_H-M   'P 1'
#
loop_
_entity.id
_entity.type
_entity.pdbx_description
1 polymer ?
#
loop_
_entity_poly.entity_id
_entity_poly.type
_entity_poly.pdbx_seq_one_letter_code
_entity_poly.pdbx_strand_id
1 'polypeptide(L)'
;MRFVILSAPAVSLTSLLSGAPALAACVENPAGTYVCTGLQTGGLTDNGDDVSVTVVSGAEVQNAGGDALRVRGNDTTVVNNGTLTADGDGVDSGDDGFGLTVINTGSMNVQARGVNADNEDNVTVDNSGTINAPNNDGIRLGDGVNATFRNTGVLISGDEGMEAGNSATVLNRTGASITALEDAVQVGEDAQILNEGAIISTGTDGDGLDMDSGIVINTATGTIATAASSSAGIDFDASAVAQSVIVNSGSIEGGIGIQVELGGADPANTQTQIVLTDGIITGTGGLAVELGEGADTVAVFDSLAFLSQSGVPVQSGDVVDVTLGSGAAAQINGLVSLGAGDDSAGFFNMADGGMLYDAVLDDIFDGGADTDTAFFSAGLAELASSVLAGEVLSLTFASGQMTQVVNFRNFEFFTFGIDPVTGLGGQTVALADLTAPIPLPAGLLLLGGGLAVLGAARARRRA
;
A
#
# COMPACT_ATOMS: atom_id res chain seq x y z
N MET A 1 14.66 -47.57 -80.71
CA MET A 1 15.45 -47.09 -79.56
C MET A 1 14.90 -47.75 -78.30
N ARG A 2 15.73 -48.56 -77.63
CA ARG A 2 15.43 -49.20 -76.33
C ARG A 2 15.71 -48.18 -75.22
N PHE A 3 14.74 -47.90 -74.36
CA PHE A 3 14.98 -47.26 -73.07
C PHE A 3 14.82 -48.32 -71.98
N VAL A 4 15.88 -48.49 -71.19
CA VAL A 4 15.99 -49.40 -70.05
C VAL A 4 15.53 -48.62 -68.82
N ILE A 5 14.60 -49.19 -68.06
CA ILE A 5 14.15 -48.67 -66.75
C ILE A 5 15.06 -49.30 -65.69
N LEU A 6 15.87 -48.49 -64.99
CA LEU A 6 16.55 -48.90 -63.76
C LEU A 6 15.69 -48.47 -62.56
N SER A 7 15.24 -49.44 -61.78
CA SER A 7 14.64 -49.24 -60.46
C SER A 7 15.72 -49.17 -59.37
N ALA A 8 15.75 -48.10 -58.59
CA ALA A 8 16.58 -47.98 -57.39
C ALA A 8 15.86 -48.61 -56.18
N PRO A 9 16.56 -49.31 -55.27
CA PRO A 9 15.97 -49.85 -54.05
C PRO A 9 15.85 -48.77 -52.95
N ALA A 10 14.73 -48.82 -52.22
CA ALA A 10 14.48 -48.01 -51.03
C ALA A 10 15.41 -48.43 -49.88
N VAL A 11 16.20 -47.49 -49.38
CA VAL A 11 16.94 -47.64 -48.13
C VAL A 11 16.02 -47.18 -47.00
N SER A 12 15.53 -48.14 -46.22
CA SER A 12 14.78 -47.88 -44.98
C SER A 12 15.76 -47.34 -43.94
N LEU A 13 15.60 -46.07 -43.59
CA LEU A 13 16.36 -45.41 -42.54
C LEU A 13 15.77 -45.82 -41.19
N THR A 14 16.22 -46.95 -40.66
CA THR A 14 15.89 -47.40 -39.30
C THR A 14 16.43 -46.36 -38.33
N SER A 15 15.52 -45.63 -37.69
CA SER A 15 15.79 -44.66 -36.64
C SER A 15 16.49 -45.36 -35.46
N LEU A 16 17.79 -45.13 -35.31
CA LEU A 16 18.47 -45.31 -34.03
C LEU A 16 17.93 -44.24 -33.07
N LEU A 17 16.88 -44.58 -32.32
CA LEU A 17 16.58 -43.90 -31.07
C LEU A 17 17.65 -44.32 -30.06
N SER A 18 18.72 -43.55 -29.99
CA SER A 18 19.61 -43.55 -28.82
C SER A 18 18.81 -42.98 -27.65
N GLY A 19 18.27 -43.85 -26.81
CA GLY A 19 17.77 -43.47 -25.49
C GLY A 19 18.94 -42.93 -24.68
N ALA A 20 19.03 -41.60 -24.57
CA ALA A 20 19.86 -40.99 -23.56
C ALA A 20 19.38 -41.51 -22.20
N PRO A 21 20.30 -41.86 -21.27
CA PRO A 21 19.90 -42.23 -19.92
C PRO A 21 19.05 -41.10 -19.35
N ALA A 22 17.89 -41.46 -18.78
CA ALA A 22 17.12 -40.55 -17.93
C ALA A 22 18.08 -40.06 -16.84
N LEU A 23 18.53 -38.82 -16.95
CA LEU A 23 19.40 -38.20 -15.97
C LEU A 23 18.65 -38.24 -14.63
N ALA A 24 19.31 -38.77 -13.59
CA ALA A 24 18.77 -38.74 -12.24
C ALA A 24 18.43 -37.28 -11.90
N ALA A 25 17.17 -37.04 -11.55
CA ALA A 25 16.64 -35.71 -11.72
C ALA A 25 16.93 -34.80 -10.53
N CYS A 26 16.89 -35.33 -9.32
CA CYS A 26 17.45 -34.74 -8.10
C CYS A 26 18.40 -35.75 -7.45
N VAL A 27 19.64 -35.33 -7.16
CA VAL A 27 20.65 -36.17 -6.52
C VAL A 27 21.02 -35.55 -5.18
N GLU A 28 20.92 -36.35 -4.13
CA GLU A 28 21.41 -36.01 -2.79
C GLU A 28 22.93 -36.20 -2.72
N ASN A 29 23.68 -35.15 -2.43
CA ASN A 29 25.12 -35.19 -2.16
C ASN A 29 25.65 -33.81 -1.67
N PRO A 30 26.08 -33.66 -0.40
CA PRO A 30 26.05 -34.63 0.71
C PRO A 30 24.62 -34.88 1.24
N ALA A 31 24.50 -35.65 2.33
CA ALA A 31 23.22 -35.88 2.99
C ALA A 31 22.52 -34.55 3.34
N GLY A 32 21.21 -34.46 3.09
CA GLY A 32 20.40 -33.25 3.24
C GLY A 32 20.61 -32.20 2.15
N THR A 33 21.49 -32.40 1.17
CA THR A 33 21.72 -31.46 0.06
C THR A 33 21.35 -32.08 -1.27
N TYR A 34 20.34 -31.53 -1.95
CA TYR A 34 19.81 -32.02 -3.22
C TYR A 34 20.11 -31.04 -4.36
N VAL A 35 20.60 -31.56 -5.47
CA VAL A 35 20.75 -30.79 -6.72
C VAL A 35 19.92 -31.43 -7.82
N CYS A 36 18.94 -30.70 -8.34
CA CYS A 36 18.09 -31.13 -9.43
C CYS A 36 18.57 -30.58 -10.77
N THR A 37 18.85 -31.46 -11.74
CA THR A 37 19.44 -31.12 -13.06
C THR A 37 18.63 -31.60 -14.28
N GLY A 38 17.54 -32.32 -14.04
CA GLY A 38 16.65 -32.84 -15.07
C GLY A 38 15.21 -32.88 -14.59
N LEU A 39 14.39 -33.75 -15.20
CA LEU A 39 12.97 -33.92 -14.87
C LEU A 39 12.77 -34.89 -13.69
N GLN A 40 12.38 -34.39 -12.53
CA GLN A 40 12.04 -35.15 -11.34
C GLN A 40 10.53 -35.32 -11.28
N THR A 41 10.04 -36.56 -11.30
CA THR A 41 8.60 -36.85 -11.18
C THR A 41 8.28 -37.43 -9.80
N GLY A 42 7.15 -37.03 -9.22
CA GLY A 42 6.71 -37.45 -7.89
C GLY A 42 7.23 -36.55 -6.76
N GLY A 43 7.72 -35.35 -7.10
CA GLY A 43 8.27 -34.39 -6.15
C GLY A 43 9.59 -34.85 -5.48
N LEU A 44 9.96 -34.10 -4.44
CA LEU A 44 11.03 -34.40 -3.51
C LEU A 44 10.48 -34.27 -2.08
N THR A 45 10.90 -35.16 -1.19
CA THR A 45 10.52 -35.12 0.23
C THR A 45 11.74 -35.33 1.10
N ASP A 46 11.97 -34.41 2.03
CA ASP A 46 12.90 -34.56 3.14
C ASP A 46 12.31 -33.89 4.40
N ASN A 47 12.50 -34.52 5.55
CA ASN A 47 12.01 -34.01 6.84
C ASN A 47 13.17 -33.81 7.83
N GLY A 48 14.42 -33.83 7.35
CA GLY A 48 15.59 -33.51 8.15
C GLY A 48 15.76 -32.00 8.33
N ASP A 49 16.50 -31.61 9.35
CA ASP A 49 17.00 -30.25 9.51
C ASP A 49 18.15 -29.97 8.52
N ASP A 50 18.47 -28.69 8.31
CA ASP A 50 19.54 -28.20 7.44
C ASP A 50 19.40 -28.67 5.97
N VAL A 51 18.18 -28.91 5.50
CA VAL A 51 17.93 -29.38 4.13
C VAL A 51 18.19 -28.26 3.13
N SER A 52 19.00 -28.53 2.12
CA SER A 52 19.27 -27.61 1.01
C SER A 52 18.84 -28.23 -0.31
N VAL A 53 17.93 -27.60 -1.04
CA VAL A 53 17.49 -28.04 -2.37
C VAL A 53 17.83 -26.98 -3.40
N THR A 54 18.54 -27.35 -4.45
CA THR A 54 18.80 -26.47 -5.62
C THR A 54 18.22 -27.09 -6.89
N VAL A 55 17.22 -26.44 -7.47
CA VAL A 55 16.72 -26.76 -8.81
C VAL A 55 17.40 -25.84 -9.82
N VAL A 56 18.27 -26.38 -10.67
CA VAL A 56 19.03 -25.54 -11.62
C VAL A 56 18.16 -25.14 -12.82
N SER A 57 18.61 -24.12 -13.55
CA SER A 57 17.93 -23.68 -14.76
C SER A 57 17.77 -24.80 -15.79
N GLY A 58 16.55 -24.96 -16.30
CA GLY A 58 16.17 -26.04 -17.24
C GLY A 58 15.85 -27.38 -16.58
N ALA A 59 16.05 -27.53 -15.27
CA ALA A 59 15.51 -28.67 -14.51
C ALA A 59 14.04 -28.44 -14.16
N GLU A 60 13.32 -29.53 -13.93
CA GLU A 60 11.89 -29.49 -13.62
C GLU A 60 11.55 -30.50 -12.52
N VAL A 61 10.79 -30.08 -11.52
CA VAL A 61 10.25 -30.97 -10.47
C VAL A 61 8.73 -30.97 -10.59
N GLN A 62 8.15 -32.14 -10.85
CA GLN A 62 6.73 -32.36 -11.07
C GLN A 62 6.12 -33.25 -9.98
N ASN A 63 4.96 -32.89 -9.46
CA ASN A 63 4.14 -33.76 -8.61
C ASN A 63 2.63 -33.58 -8.85
N ALA A 64 2.04 -34.47 -9.67
CA ALA A 64 0.60 -34.46 -10.02
C ALA A 64 -0.31 -35.10 -8.94
N GLY A 65 -0.03 -34.81 -7.67
CA GLY A 65 -0.80 -35.34 -6.54
C GLY A 65 -0.30 -34.92 -5.17
N GLY A 66 0.55 -33.90 -5.12
CA GLY A 66 1.16 -33.36 -3.90
C GLY A 66 2.15 -32.27 -4.26
N ASP A 67 3.05 -31.98 -3.32
CA ASP A 67 3.95 -30.83 -3.41
C ASP A 67 5.15 -31.11 -4.31
N ALA A 68 5.65 -30.09 -5.02
CA ALA A 68 6.87 -30.26 -5.81
C ALA A 68 8.06 -30.55 -4.88
N LEU A 69 8.22 -29.75 -3.82
CA LEU A 69 9.23 -29.91 -2.78
C LEU A 69 8.54 -29.89 -1.42
N ARG A 70 8.66 -30.96 -0.64
CA ARG A 70 8.21 -31.03 0.75
C ARG A 70 9.42 -31.17 1.67
N VAL A 71 9.74 -30.12 2.42
CA VAL A 71 11.00 -29.93 3.13
C VAL A 71 10.76 -29.40 4.54
N ARG A 72 10.40 -30.29 5.48
CA ARG A 72 9.72 -29.92 6.73
C ARG A 72 10.59 -29.89 8.00
N GLY A 73 11.88 -29.60 7.84
CA GLY A 73 12.81 -29.47 8.96
C GLY A 73 13.29 -28.03 9.15
N ASN A 74 14.04 -27.79 10.23
CA ASN A 74 14.55 -26.46 10.54
C ASN A 74 15.69 -26.06 9.61
N ASP A 75 15.88 -24.76 9.45
CA ASP A 75 16.99 -24.15 8.69
C ASP A 75 17.07 -24.65 7.24
N THR A 76 15.90 -24.90 6.65
CA THR A 76 15.76 -25.39 5.28
C THR A 76 15.98 -24.27 4.26
N THR A 77 16.73 -24.54 3.20
CA THR A 77 16.93 -23.62 2.08
C THR A 77 16.53 -24.24 0.74
N VAL A 78 15.64 -23.57 0.02
CA VAL A 78 15.25 -23.95 -1.35
C VAL A 78 15.68 -22.86 -2.33
N VAL A 79 16.43 -23.25 -3.36
CA VAL A 79 16.81 -22.38 -4.48
C VAL A 79 16.21 -22.92 -5.77
N ASN A 80 15.17 -22.28 -6.26
CA ASN A 80 14.54 -22.62 -7.53
C ASN A 80 14.98 -21.68 -8.66
N ASN A 81 15.80 -22.20 -9.58
CA ASN A 81 16.13 -21.53 -10.85
C ASN A 81 15.48 -22.23 -12.06
N GLY A 82 14.78 -23.34 -11.83
CA GLY A 82 14.15 -24.17 -12.85
C GLY A 82 12.64 -24.00 -12.86
N THR A 83 11.92 -25.12 -12.97
CA THR A 83 10.46 -25.14 -12.93
C THR A 83 9.97 -26.10 -11.85
N LEU A 84 9.09 -25.62 -10.96
CA LEU A 84 8.30 -26.44 -10.06
C LEU A 84 6.88 -26.52 -10.63
N THR A 85 6.31 -27.72 -10.68
CA THR A 85 4.92 -27.93 -11.09
C THR A 85 4.26 -28.95 -10.19
N ALA A 86 3.16 -28.57 -9.55
CA ALA A 86 2.51 -29.40 -8.54
C ALA A 86 1.00 -29.21 -8.52
N ASP A 87 0.29 -30.25 -8.14
CA ASP A 87 -1.12 -30.15 -7.74
C ASP A 87 -1.24 -29.66 -6.28
N GLY A 88 -0.21 -29.89 -5.46
CA GLY A 88 -0.05 -29.29 -4.13
C GLY A 88 0.78 -28.02 -4.19
N ASP A 89 1.63 -27.83 -3.18
CA ASP A 89 2.43 -26.63 -3.03
C ASP A 89 3.72 -26.68 -3.87
N GLY A 90 4.32 -25.52 -4.18
CA GLY A 90 5.64 -25.44 -4.81
C GLY A 90 6.73 -25.86 -3.83
N VAL A 91 6.71 -25.22 -2.68
CA VAL A 91 7.52 -25.55 -1.50
C VAL A 91 6.58 -25.68 -0.31
N ASP A 92 6.54 -26.85 0.32
CA ASP A 92 5.82 -27.11 1.57
C ASP A 92 6.82 -27.40 2.69
N SER A 93 6.93 -26.48 3.64
CA SER A 93 7.75 -26.66 4.85
C SER A 93 6.90 -26.97 6.09
N GLY A 94 5.60 -26.62 6.08
CA GLY A 94 4.72 -26.61 7.24
C GLY A 94 4.73 -27.89 8.10
N ASP A 95 5.43 -27.80 9.25
CA ASP A 95 5.42 -28.70 10.41
C ASP A 95 5.90 -27.94 11.70
N ASP A 96 5.46 -26.69 11.93
CA ASP A 96 5.89 -25.85 13.08
C ASP A 96 7.42 -25.65 13.18
N GLY A 97 8.09 -25.53 12.03
CA GLY A 97 9.54 -25.37 11.89
C GLY A 97 10.05 -23.95 12.14
N PHE A 98 11.34 -23.74 11.84
CA PHE A 98 12.01 -22.44 11.94
C PHE A 98 12.98 -22.25 10.77
N GLY A 99 13.04 -21.04 10.23
CA GLY A 99 14.16 -20.61 9.39
C GLY A 99 14.12 -21.09 7.93
N LEU A 100 12.93 -21.36 7.37
CA LEU A 100 12.80 -21.62 5.94
C LEU A 100 13.28 -20.41 5.11
N THR A 101 14.15 -20.67 4.14
CA THR A 101 14.55 -19.69 3.12
C THR A 101 14.22 -20.21 1.73
N VAL A 102 13.38 -19.51 0.98
CA VAL A 102 13.05 -19.82 -0.42
C VAL A 102 13.56 -18.71 -1.34
N ILE A 103 14.41 -19.08 -2.31
CA ILE A 103 14.92 -18.18 -3.34
C ILE A 103 14.39 -18.66 -4.68
N ASN A 104 13.44 -17.92 -5.25
CA ASN A 104 12.84 -18.23 -6.55
C ASN A 104 13.35 -17.27 -7.62
N THR A 105 14.13 -17.77 -8.58
CA THR A 105 14.48 -17.07 -9.83
C THR A 105 13.86 -17.75 -11.05
N GLY A 106 13.29 -18.94 -10.86
CA GLY A 106 12.64 -19.76 -11.87
C GLY A 106 11.13 -19.55 -11.94
N SER A 107 10.40 -20.62 -12.24
CA SER A 107 8.94 -20.63 -12.29
C SER A 107 8.37 -21.65 -11.32
N MET A 108 7.33 -21.27 -10.58
CA MET A 108 6.47 -22.16 -9.82
C MET A 108 5.06 -22.08 -10.41
N ASN A 109 4.56 -23.19 -10.95
CA ASN A 109 3.20 -23.31 -11.49
C ASN A 109 2.47 -24.39 -10.71
N VAL A 110 1.66 -23.98 -9.73
CA VAL A 110 1.14 -24.88 -8.70
C VAL A 110 -0.37 -24.72 -8.58
N GLN A 111 -1.09 -25.72 -8.06
CA GLN A 111 -2.55 -25.61 -7.90
C GLN A 111 -2.98 -25.23 -6.47
N ALA A 112 -2.11 -25.45 -5.47
CA ALA A 112 -2.24 -24.88 -4.13
C ALA A 112 -1.29 -23.68 -4.01
N ARG A 113 -0.44 -23.61 -2.97
CA ARG A 113 0.39 -22.43 -2.67
C ARG A 113 1.75 -22.49 -3.34
N GLY A 114 2.27 -21.33 -3.75
CA GLY A 114 3.65 -21.22 -4.23
C GLY A 114 4.65 -21.65 -3.16
N VAL A 115 4.51 -21.07 -1.98
CA VAL A 115 5.24 -21.43 -0.76
C VAL A 115 4.26 -21.54 0.39
N ASN A 116 4.31 -22.65 1.11
CA ASN A 116 3.60 -22.88 2.36
C ASN A 116 4.60 -23.07 3.50
N ALA A 117 4.55 -22.15 4.46
CA ALA A 117 5.35 -22.18 5.68
C ALA A 117 4.49 -21.92 6.92
N ASP A 118 3.25 -22.43 6.90
CA ASP A 118 2.32 -22.30 8.03
C ASP A 118 2.96 -22.71 9.36
N ASN A 119 2.77 -21.85 10.36
CA ASN A 119 3.32 -21.96 11.72
C ASN A 119 4.86 -21.95 11.83
N GLU A 120 5.58 -21.45 10.83
CA GLU A 120 7.03 -21.32 10.93
C GLU A 120 7.47 -19.90 11.30
N ASP A 121 8.45 -19.82 12.21
CA ASP A 121 9.08 -18.55 12.56
C ASP A 121 10.28 -18.26 11.64
N ASN A 122 10.52 -16.98 11.37
CA ASN A 122 11.67 -16.46 10.62
C ASN A 122 11.78 -17.00 9.18
N VAL A 123 10.64 -17.09 8.50
CA VAL A 123 10.58 -17.48 7.10
C VAL A 123 11.01 -16.32 6.20
N THR A 124 11.85 -16.62 5.21
CA THR A 124 12.25 -15.66 4.16
C THR A 124 11.91 -16.20 2.79
N VAL A 125 11.16 -15.43 2.00
CA VAL A 125 10.92 -15.73 0.58
C VAL A 125 11.43 -14.58 -0.28
N ASP A 126 12.42 -14.86 -1.12
CA ASP A 126 12.95 -13.94 -2.13
C ASP A 126 12.50 -14.39 -3.52
N ASN A 127 11.52 -13.69 -4.09
CA ASN A 127 11.00 -13.95 -5.43
C ASN A 127 11.57 -12.95 -6.45
N SER A 128 12.21 -13.46 -7.49
CA SER A 128 12.65 -12.71 -8.69
C SER A 128 12.17 -13.37 -9.99
N GLY A 129 11.58 -14.56 -9.88
CA GLY A 129 10.99 -15.31 -10.96
C GLY A 129 9.47 -15.11 -11.04
N THR A 130 8.77 -16.20 -11.32
CA THR A 130 7.31 -16.23 -11.32
C THR A 130 6.82 -17.27 -10.32
N ILE A 131 5.86 -16.87 -9.48
CA ILE A 131 5.04 -17.75 -8.68
C ILE A 131 3.60 -17.59 -9.18
N ASN A 132 2.98 -18.69 -9.57
CA ASN A 132 1.64 -18.74 -10.13
C ASN A 132 0.84 -19.85 -9.44
N ALA A 133 -0.10 -19.45 -8.60
CA ALA A 133 -0.96 -20.27 -7.76
C ALA A 133 -2.45 -19.91 -8.00
N PRO A 134 -3.00 -20.18 -9.19
CA PRO A 134 -4.25 -19.58 -9.65
C PRO A 134 -5.53 -20.05 -8.94
N ASN A 135 -5.47 -20.97 -7.98
CA ASN A 135 -6.66 -21.46 -7.26
C ASN A 135 -6.49 -21.43 -5.72
N ASN A 136 -5.46 -20.76 -5.23
CA ASN A 136 -5.17 -20.67 -3.80
C ASN A 136 -4.26 -19.46 -3.56
N ASP A 137 -3.80 -19.30 -2.33
CA ASP A 137 -2.90 -18.23 -1.95
C ASP A 137 -1.55 -18.38 -2.67
N GLY A 138 -0.92 -17.25 -2.98
CA GLY A 138 0.38 -17.24 -3.62
C GLY A 138 1.47 -17.74 -2.69
N ILE A 139 1.51 -17.18 -1.48
CA ILE A 139 2.47 -17.48 -0.43
C ILE A 139 1.73 -17.41 0.91
N ARG A 140 1.80 -18.47 1.73
CA ARG A 140 1.37 -18.42 3.13
C ARG A 140 2.58 -18.63 4.03
N LEU A 141 2.93 -17.61 4.80
CA LEU A 141 4.06 -17.62 5.75
C LEU A 141 3.62 -17.89 7.20
N GLY A 142 2.31 -18.10 7.40
CA GLY A 142 1.70 -18.49 8.66
C GLY A 142 1.71 -17.42 9.75
N ASP A 143 1.27 -17.84 10.95
CA ASP A 143 1.18 -17.02 12.16
C ASP A 143 2.52 -16.83 12.89
N GLY A 144 3.61 -17.34 12.31
CA GLY A 144 4.95 -17.25 12.90
C GLY A 144 5.47 -15.81 12.90
N VAL A 145 6.43 -15.53 13.78
CA VAL A 145 7.01 -14.19 13.90
C VAL A 145 8.13 -13.97 12.87
N ASN A 146 8.26 -12.73 12.41
CA ASN A 146 9.34 -12.25 11.53
C ASN A 146 9.35 -12.87 10.12
N ALA A 147 8.18 -13.08 9.52
CA ALA A 147 8.07 -13.42 8.11
C ALA A 147 8.62 -12.28 7.23
N THR A 148 9.44 -12.61 6.22
CA THR A 148 9.96 -11.63 5.25
C THR A 148 9.70 -12.09 3.83
N PHE A 149 8.98 -11.27 3.07
CA PHE A 149 8.78 -11.46 1.63
C PHE A 149 9.45 -10.33 0.84
N ARG A 150 10.35 -10.70 -0.08
CA ARG A 150 10.97 -9.77 -1.04
C ARG A 150 10.59 -10.15 -2.46
N ASN A 151 9.83 -9.29 -3.11
CA ASN A 151 9.42 -9.46 -4.49
C ASN A 151 10.17 -8.49 -5.41
N THR A 152 10.82 -9.07 -6.43
CA THR A 152 11.39 -8.40 -7.60
C THR A 152 10.86 -9.00 -8.91
N GLY A 153 9.99 -10.01 -8.79
CA GLY A 153 9.41 -10.76 -9.90
C GLY A 153 7.89 -10.62 -9.95
N VAL A 154 7.22 -11.72 -10.29
CA VAL A 154 5.77 -11.80 -10.45
C VAL A 154 5.21 -12.82 -9.47
N LEU A 155 4.16 -12.44 -8.75
CA LEU A 155 3.32 -13.28 -7.92
C LEU A 155 1.87 -13.15 -8.40
N ILE A 156 1.25 -14.27 -8.75
CA ILE A 156 -0.16 -14.36 -9.16
C ILE A 156 -0.82 -15.44 -8.33
N SER A 157 -1.91 -15.11 -7.65
CA SER A 157 -2.71 -16.04 -6.85
C SER A 157 -4.19 -16.02 -7.25
N GLY A 158 -4.90 -17.08 -6.88
CA GLY A 158 -6.34 -17.19 -7.02
C GLY A 158 -7.12 -16.89 -5.75
N ASP A 159 -6.42 -16.74 -4.63
CA ASP A 159 -6.93 -16.31 -3.33
C ASP A 159 -6.10 -15.09 -2.90
N GLU A 160 -5.52 -15.05 -1.70
CA GLU A 160 -4.60 -14.00 -1.25
C GLU A 160 -3.25 -14.07 -1.99
N GLY A 161 -2.62 -12.92 -2.25
CA GLY A 161 -1.30 -12.87 -2.88
C GLY A 161 -0.23 -13.40 -1.94
N MET A 162 -0.13 -12.79 -0.77
CA MET A 162 0.75 -13.19 0.31
C MET A 162 0.04 -12.99 1.65
N GLU A 163 0.07 -14.02 2.50
CA GLU A 163 -0.48 -13.98 3.86
C GLU A 163 0.63 -14.26 4.89
N ALA A 164 0.66 -13.44 5.95
CA ALA A 164 1.55 -13.65 7.09
C ALA A 164 0.95 -13.08 8.39
N GLY A 165 1.39 -13.58 9.54
CA GLY A 165 1.02 -13.03 10.84
C GLY A 165 1.71 -11.70 11.18
N ASN A 166 1.86 -11.46 12.48
CA ASN A 166 2.38 -10.19 13.00
C ASN A 166 3.86 -9.97 12.67
N SER A 167 4.26 -8.69 12.63
CA SER A 167 5.63 -8.24 12.37
C SER A 167 6.18 -8.71 11.01
N ALA A 168 5.29 -8.97 10.05
CA ALA A 168 5.66 -9.33 8.69
C ALA A 168 6.35 -8.15 7.98
N THR A 169 7.35 -8.46 7.17
CA THR A 169 8.05 -7.51 6.31
C THR A 169 7.78 -7.83 4.85
N VAL A 170 7.25 -6.85 4.10
CA VAL A 170 6.88 -7.00 2.69
C VAL A 170 7.61 -5.96 1.86
N LEU A 171 8.40 -6.41 0.89
CA LEU A 171 9.20 -5.56 0.02
C LEU A 171 8.84 -5.85 -1.44
N ASN A 172 7.95 -5.06 -2.03
CA ASN A 172 7.58 -5.19 -3.44
C ASN A 172 8.33 -4.14 -4.28
N ARG A 173 9.40 -4.55 -4.94
CA ARG A 173 10.35 -3.66 -5.61
C ARG A 173 9.82 -3.10 -6.93
N THR A 174 10.49 -2.06 -7.41
CA THR A 174 10.17 -1.41 -8.69
C THR A 174 10.05 -2.42 -9.83
N GLY A 175 8.90 -2.42 -10.51
CA GLY A 175 8.61 -3.30 -11.65
C GLY A 175 8.17 -4.72 -11.27
N ALA A 176 8.15 -5.06 -9.99
CA ALA A 176 7.57 -6.29 -9.48
C ALA A 176 6.04 -6.17 -9.36
N SER A 177 5.35 -7.31 -9.37
CA SER A 177 3.90 -7.36 -9.22
C SER A 177 3.45 -8.45 -8.26
N ILE A 178 2.49 -8.10 -7.41
CA ILE A 178 1.67 -9.02 -6.62
C ILE A 178 0.23 -8.82 -7.10
N THR A 179 -0.39 -9.88 -7.59
CA THR A 179 -1.77 -9.84 -8.09
C THR A 179 -2.56 -11.02 -7.55
N ALA A 180 -3.68 -10.72 -6.91
CA ALA A 180 -4.51 -11.68 -6.22
C ALA A 180 -5.98 -11.55 -6.63
N LEU A 181 -6.77 -12.59 -6.35
CA LEU A 181 -8.21 -12.48 -6.50
C LEU A 181 -8.82 -11.87 -5.24
N GLU A 182 -8.45 -12.35 -4.05
CA GLU A 182 -8.82 -11.71 -2.78
C GLU A 182 -7.74 -10.68 -2.43
N ASP A 183 -7.23 -10.65 -1.22
CA ASP A 183 -6.30 -9.61 -0.80
C ASP A 183 -4.95 -9.78 -1.48
N ALA A 184 -4.39 -8.72 -2.05
CA ALA A 184 -3.07 -8.85 -2.66
C ALA A 184 -1.98 -9.08 -1.60
N VAL A 185 -2.14 -8.53 -0.41
CA VAL A 185 -1.35 -8.85 0.77
C VAL A 185 -2.25 -8.79 1.99
N GLN A 186 -2.20 -9.82 2.82
CA GLN A 186 -2.88 -9.89 4.12
C GLN A 186 -1.84 -10.07 5.22
N VAL A 187 -1.81 -9.17 6.22
CA VAL A 187 -0.83 -9.24 7.31
C VAL A 187 -1.38 -8.82 8.67
N GLY A 188 -0.89 -9.43 9.74
CA GLY A 188 -1.29 -9.06 11.11
C GLY A 188 -0.68 -7.74 11.62
N GLU A 189 -0.55 -7.65 12.95
CA GLU A 189 -0.09 -6.44 13.64
C GLU A 189 1.39 -6.09 13.38
N ASP A 190 1.75 -4.81 13.52
CA ASP A 190 3.13 -4.30 13.42
C ASP A 190 3.84 -4.62 12.09
N ALA A 191 3.09 -4.77 10.99
CA ALA A 191 3.67 -5.07 9.69
C ALA A 191 4.48 -3.90 9.10
N GLN A 192 5.44 -4.21 8.23
CA GLN A 192 6.27 -3.24 7.53
C GLN A 192 6.21 -3.50 6.03
N ILE A 193 5.55 -2.61 5.30
CA ILE A 193 5.31 -2.75 3.87
C ILE A 193 6.01 -1.61 3.12
N LEU A 194 6.91 -1.96 2.21
CA LEU A 194 7.47 -1.05 1.22
C LEU A 194 7.04 -1.48 -0.18
N ASN A 195 6.28 -0.62 -0.84
CA ASN A 195 5.85 -0.80 -2.21
C ASN A 195 6.50 0.22 -3.15
N GLU A 196 7.19 -0.31 -4.15
CA GLU A 196 7.73 0.38 -5.32
C GLU A 196 7.15 -0.18 -6.63
N GLY A 197 6.47 -1.33 -6.56
CA GLY A 197 5.87 -2.03 -7.69
C GLY A 197 4.34 -1.95 -7.69
N ALA A 198 3.69 -3.00 -8.18
CA ALA A 198 2.24 -3.14 -8.18
C ALA A 198 1.78 -4.15 -7.14
N ILE A 199 0.82 -3.78 -6.29
CA ILE A 199 0.07 -4.64 -5.39
C ILE A 199 -1.41 -4.46 -5.74
N ILE A 200 -2.05 -5.50 -6.29
CA ILE A 200 -3.36 -5.36 -6.92
C ILE A 200 -4.27 -6.53 -6.57
N SER A 201 -5.39 -6.26 -5.91
CA SER A 201 -6.52 -7.18 -5.85
C SER A 201 -7.41 -7.01 -7.07
N THR A 202 -7.87 -8.13 -7.62
CA THR A 202 -8.67 -8.16 -8.87
C THR A 202 -10.06 -8.77 -8.70
N GLY A 203 -10.37 -9.30 -7.52
CA GLY A 203 -11.68 -9.86 -7.19
C GLY A 203 -12.71 -8.80 -6.86
N THR A 204 -13.76 -9.24 -6.19
CA THR A 204 -14.97 -8.44 -5.95
C THR A 204 -15.11 -7.94 -4.52
N ASP A 205 -14.25 -8.43 -3.64
CA ASP A 205 -14.29 -8.29 -2.19
C ASP A 205 -12.89 -8.12 -1.57
N GLY A 206 -11.81 -8.47 -2.26
CA GLY A 206 -10.46 -8.30 -1.73
C GLY A 206 -9.90 -6.87 -1.81
N ASP A 207 -8.94 -6.60 -0.94
CA ASP A 207 -8.24 -5.34 -0.76
C ASP A 207 -6.87 -5.32 -1.44
N GLY A 208 -6.38 -4.11 -1.72
CA GLY A 208 -4.99 -3.96 -2.13
C GLY A 208 -4.05 -4.45 -1.02
N LEU A 209 -4.30 -4.01 0.22
CA LEU A 209 -3.66 -4.47 1.44
C LEU A 209 -4.76 -4.65 2.50
N ASP A 210 -4.84 -5.82 3.13
CA ASP A 210 -5.59 -6.07 4.36
C ASP A 210 -4.60 -6.20 5.52
N MET A 211 -4.73 -5.39 6.57
CA MET A 211 -3.81 -5.44 7.71
C MET A 211 -4.35 -4.95 9.05
N ASP A 212 -3.87 -5.51 10.16
CA ASP A 212 -4.27 -5.00 11.49
C ASP A 212 -3.59 -3.64 11.82
N SER A 213 -2.27 -3.56 11.65
CA SER A 213 -1.49 -2.36 11.98
C SER A 213 -0.08 -2.38 11.42
N GLY A 214 0.56 -1.20 11.38
CA GLY A 214 1.97 -1.09 11.04
C GLY A 214 2.29 0.11 10.17
N ILE A 215 3.31 -0.05 9.30
CA ILE A 215 3.82 1.02 8.44
C ILE A 215 3.71 0.59 6.98
N VAL A 216 3.02 1.41 6.18
CA VAL A 216 2.96 1.27 4.72
C VAL A 216 3.68 2.44 4.07
N ILE A 217 4.61 2.13 3.18
CA ILE A 217 5.34 3.11 2.37
C ILE A 217 5.13 2.78 0.90
N ASN A 218 4.29 3.58 0.24
CA ASN A 218 4.03 3.48 -1.18
C ASN A 218 4.82 4.57 -1.91
N THR A 219 5.92 4.20 -2.54
CA THR A 219 6.82 5.16 -3.21
C THR A 219 6.23 5.69 -4.53
N ALA A 220 6.90 6.64 -5.16
CA ALA A 220 6.42 7.29 -6.39
C ALA A 220 6.10 6.35 -7.57
N THR A 221 6.71 5.16 -7.63
CA THR A 221 6.40 4.14 -8.65
C THR A 221 5.41 3.10 -8.17
N GLY A 222 5.08 3.10 -6.88
CA GLY A 222 4.19 2.16 -6.23
C GLY A 222 2.73 2.39 -6.62
N THR A 223 2.04 1.28 -6.86
CA THR A 223 0.58 1.24 -6.96
C THR A 223 0.05 0.20 -5.99
N ILE A 224 -0.93 0.62 -5.18
CA ILE A 224 -1.74 -0.26 -4.35
C ILE A 224 -3.19 -0.07 -4.81
N ALA A 225 -3.84 -1.14 -5.25
CA ALA A 225 -5.19 -1.00 -5.78
C ALA A 225 -6.08 -2.23 -5.57
N THR A 226 -7.38 -2.00 -5.48
CA THR A 226 -8.40 -3.04 -5.67
C THR A 226 -9.34 -2.68 -6.83
N ALA A 227 -9.80 -3.69 -7.56
CA ALA A 227 -10.85 -3.55 -8.57
C ALA A 227 -12.26 -3.50 -7.96
N ALA A 228 -12.41 -3.91 -6.70
CA ALA A 228 -13.68 -3.99 -6.02
C ALA A 228 -14.13 -2.61 -5.52
N SER A 229 -15.38 -2.23 -5.83
CA SER A 229 -15.96 -0.96 -5.38
C SER A 229 -16.39 -0.96 -3.91
N SER A 230 -16.42 -2.13 -3.28
CA SER A 230 -16.78 -2.34 -1.87
C SER A 230 -15.58 -2.54 -0.96
N SER A 231 -14.38 -2.52 -1.53
CA SER A 231 -13.13 -2.84 -0.84
C SER A 231 -12.20 -1.62 -0.90
N ALA A 232 -11.16 -1.64 -0.09
CA ALA A 232 -10.19 -0.58 0.06
C ALA A 232 -8.91 -0.82 -0.74
N GLY A 233 -8.22 0.28 -1.08
CA GLY A 233 -6.82 0.18 -1.49
C GLY A 233 -5.97 -0.34 -0.34
N ILE A 234 -6.21 0.17 0.87
CA ILE A 234 -5.63 -0.32 2.13
C ILE A 234 -6.76 -0.37 3.16
N ASP A 235 -7.00 -1.54 3.75
CA ASP A 235 -7.90 -1.72 4.88
C ASP A 235 -7.11 -1.94 6.18
N PHE A 236 -7.58 -1.34 7.27
CA PHE A 236 -7.03 -1.48 8.60
C PHE A 236 -8.04 -2.07 9.57
N ASP A 237 -7.77 -3.28 10.01
CA ASP A 237 -8.54 -3.99 11.01
C ASP A 237 -8.33 -3.42 12.43
N ALA A 238 -9.12 -3.92 13.38
CA ALA A 238 -9.03 -3.52 14.78
C ALA A 238 -7.71 -3.98 15.42
N SER A 239 -6.90 -3.05 15.94
CA SER A 239 -5.61 -3.38 16.54
C SER A 239 -5.40 -2.85 17.96
N ALA A 240 -4.53 -3.51 18.72
CA ALA A 240 -4.00 -3.02 19.99
C ALA A 240 -2.75 -2.14 19.84
N VAL A 241 -2.18 -2.05 18.62
CA VAL A 241 -1.00 -1.24 18.32
C VAL A 241 -1.38 0.23 18.28
N ALA A 242 -0.69 1.04 19.09
CA ALA A 242 -1.08 2.42 19.34
C ALA A 242 -1.10 3.33 18.10
N GLN A 243 -0.39 2.96 17.04
CA GLN A 243 -0.26 3.79 15.85
C GLN A 243 0.05 2.99 14.58
N SER A 244 -0.67 3.29 13.50
CA SER A 244 -0.35 2.90 12.13
C SER A 244 0.02 4.12 11.28
N VAL A 245 0.92 3.95 10.32
CA VAL A 245 1.44 5.04 9.47
C VAL A 245 1.43 4.65 8.00
N ILE A 246 0.84 5.51 7.17
CA ILE A 246 0.85 5.41 5.72
C ILE A 246 1.64 6.59 5.16
N VAL A 247 2.64 6.30 4.33
CA VAL A 247 3.42 7.30 3.60
C VAL A 247 3.24 7.03 2.11
N ASN A 248 2.53 7.91 1.41
CA ASN A 248 2.18 7.73 0.01
C ASN A 248 2.77 8.82 -0.89
N SER A 249 3.68 8.40 -1.77
CA SER A 249 4.11 9.16 -2.95
C SER A 249 3.59 8.54 -4.26
N GLY A 250 3.04 7.33 -4.21
CA GLY A 250 2.52 6.60 -5.36
C GLY A 250 1.03 6.81 -5.59
N SER A 251 0.36 5.74 -6.04
CA SER A 251 -1.09 5.68 -6.18
C SER A 251 -1.69 4.67 -5.21
N ILE A 252 -2.75 5.07 -4.51
CA ILE A 252 -3.63 4.21 -3.72
C ILE A 252 -5.05 4.37 -4.27
N GLU A 253 -5.69 3.27 -4.67
CA GLU A 253 -7.03 3.29 -5.27
C GLU A 253 -7.90 2.13 -4.79
N GLY A 254 -9.15 2.41 -4.41
CA GLY A 254 -10.14 1.39 -4.14
C GLY A 254 -11.56 1.92 -4.24
N GLY A 255 -12.55 1.11 -3.85
CA GLY A 255 -13.88 1.61 -3.50
C GLY A 255 -13.76 2.70 -2.44
N ILE A 256 -12.95 2.41 -1.43
CA ILE A 256 -12.38 3.37 -0.50
C ILE A 256 -10.87 3.42 -0.75
N GLY A 257 -10.23 4.58 -0.71
CA GLY A 257 -8.77 4.65 -0.91
C GLY A 257 -8.04 4.00 0.27
N ILE A 258 -8.31 4.50 1.47
CA ILE A 258 -7.82 3.98 2.75
C ILE A 258 -9.02 3.85 3.69
N GLN A 259 -9.20 2.67 4.28
CA GLN A 259 -10.25 2.36 5.25
C GLN A 259 -9.63 1.93 6.58
N VAL A 260 -10.34 2.24 7.66
CA VAL A 260 -10.06 1.78 9.02
C VAL A 260 -11.38 1.31 9.61
N GLU A 261 -11.37 0.17 10.29
CA GLU A 261 -12.57 -0.43 10.87
C GLU A 261 -13.28 0.54 11.85
N LEU A 262 -14.53 0.92 11.49
CA LEU A 262 -15.38 1.83 12.28
C LEU A 262 -16.24 1.11 13.32
N GLY A 263 -16.13 -0.21 13.38
CA GLY A 263 -16.90 -1.09 14.23
C GLY A 263 -18.24 -1.50 13.63
N GLY A 264 -18.81 -2.57 14.17
CA GLY A 264 -20.12 -3.07 13.76
C GLY A 264 -20.23 -4.56 14.01
N ALA A 265 -19.82 -5.35 13.01
CA ALA A 265 -19.58 -6.78 13.20
C ALA A 265 -18.32 -7.01 14.03
N ASP A 266 -17.30 -6.20 13.79
CA ASP A 266 -16.02 -6.20 14.47
C ASP A 266 -15.85 -4.99 15.39
N PRO A 267 -14.88 -4.99 16.32
CA PRO A 267 -14.59 -3.84 17.15
C PRO A 267 -14.05 -2.68 16.31
N ALA A 268 -14.42 -1.44 16.62
CA ALA A 268 -13.79 -0.28 16.00
C ALA A 268 -12.28 -0.24 16.33
N ASN A 269 -11.47 0.20 15.37
CA ASN A 269 -10.10 0.59 15.64
C ASN A 269 -10.10 1.95 16.34
N THR A 270 -9.57 1.97 17.57
CA THR A 270 -9.51 3.17 18.43
C THR A 270 -8.10 3.74 18.54
N GLN A 271 -7.17 3.22 17.73
CA GLN A 271 -5.77 3.62 17.72
C GLN A 271 -5.55 4.71 16.68
N THR A 272 -4.42 5.40 16.76
CA THR A 272 -4.11 6.49 15.83
C THR A 272 -3.71 5.97 14.45
N GLN A 273 -4.27 6.55 13.39
CA GLN A 273 -3.79 6.43 12.03
C GLN A 273 -3.19 7.75 11.54
N ILE A 274 -2.00 7.66 10.93
CA ILE A 274 -1.33 8.79 10.30
C ILE A 274 -1.18 8.53 8.81
N VAL A 275 -1.81 9.35 7.99
CA VAL A 275 -1.69 9.36 6.53
C VAL A 275 -0.89 10.58 6.08
N LEU A 276 0.30 10.35 5.51
CA LEU A 276 1.14 11.38 4.91
C LEU A 276 1.18 11.15 3.40
N THR A 277 0.82 12.15 2.60
CA THR A 277 0.78 11.98 1.14
C THR A 277 1.30 13.17 0.36
N ASP A 278 2.14 12.90 -0.64
CA ASP A 278 2.38 13.75 -1.82
C ASP A 278 2.03 13.02 -3.14
N GLY A 279 1.36 11.86 -3.02
CA GLY A 279 0.88 11.02 -4.11
C GLY A 279 -0.62 11.19 -4.36
N ILE A 280 -1.21 10.17 -4.97
CA ILE A 280 -2.63 10.09 -5.32
C ILE A 280 -3.33 9.09 -4.38
N ILE A 281 -4.45 9.51 -3.81
CA ILE A 281 -5.39 8.64 -3.09
C ILE A 281 -6.77 8.81 -3.72
N THR A 282 -7.37 7.73 -4.20
CA THR A 282 -8.66 7.77 -4.89
C THR A 282 -9.65 6.80 -4.29
N GLY A 283 -10.82 7.33 -3.91
CA GLY A 283 -11.99 6.58 -3.48
C GLY A 283 -13.05 6.54 -4.56
N THR A 284 -13.10 5.48 -5.35
CA THR A 284 -14.04 5.37 -6.47
C THR A 284 -15.50 5.26 -6.03
N GLY A 285 -15.75 4.83 -4.79
CA GLY A 285 -17.05 4.81 -4.12
C GLY A 285 -17.45 6.15 -3.48
N GLY A 286 -16.56 7.14 -3.49
CA GLY A 286 -16.78 8.49 -2.98
C GLY A 286 -16.02 8.84 -1.70
N LEU A 287 -15.49 7.84 -0.96
CA LEU A 287 -14.63 8.03 0.21
C LEU A 287 -13.17 7.77 -0.18
N ALA A 288 -12.33 8.79 -0.17
CA ALA A 288 -10.91 8.60 -0.41
C ALA A 288 -10.20 8.08 0.85
N VAL A 289 -10.58 8.58 2.02
CA VAL A 289 -10.00 8.19 3.31
C VAL A 289 -11.12 8.13 4.34
N GLU A 290 -11.23 7.01 5.04
CA GLU A 290 -12.13 6.78 6.17
C GLU A 290 -11.28 6.27 7.35
N LEU A 291 -11.13 7.10 8.39
CA LEU A 291 -10.36 6.78 9.60
C LEU A 291 -11.28 6.53 10.80
N GLY A 292 -10.69 5.96 11.86
CA GLY A 292 -11.38 5.27 12.95
C GLY A 292 -11.84 6.16 14.11
N GLU A 293 -11.80 5.60 15.31
CA GLU A 293 -12.07 6.33 16.57
C GLU A 293 -10.77 6.83 17.26
N GLY A 294 -9.68 6.89 16.50
CA GLY A 294 -8.36 7.30 16.96
C GLY A 294 -8.17 8.82 16.97
N ALA A 295 -7.06 9.30 17.52
CA ALA A 295 -6.63 10.67 17.26
C ALA A 295 -5.82 10.67 15.97
N ASP A 296 -6.50 10.94 14.85
CA ASP A 296 -6.02 10.62 13.52
C ASP A 296 -5.45 11.83 12.79
N THR A 297 -4.64 11.57 11.77
CA THR A 297 -3.98 12.63 11.01
C THR A 297 -3.95 12.32 9.53
N VAL A 298 -4.42 13.26 8.71
CA VAL A 298 -4.17 13.29 7.27
C VAL A 298 -3.37 14.53 6.93
N ALA A 299 -2.18 14.38 6.36
CA ALA A 299 -1.34 15.49 5.95
C ALA A 299 -0.92 15.38 4.47
N VAL A 300 -1.21 16.43 3.72
CA VAL A 300 -0.88 16.58 2.30
C VAL A 300 0.35 17.46 2.15
N PHE A 301 1.28 17.04 1.29
CA PHE A 301 2.52 17.73 1.00
C PHE A 301 2.68 17.97 -0.50
N ASP A 302 3.44 19.00 -0.88
CA ASP A 302 3.93 19.18 -2.25
C ASP A 302 5.04 18.18 -2.58
N SER A 303 5.82 17.81 -1.57
CA SER A 303 6.80 16.75 -1.65
C SER A 303 7.12 16.17 -0.28
N LEU A 304 7.13 14.84 -0.18
CA LEU A 304 7.63 14.08 0.95
C LEU A 304 9.13 13.79 0.86
N ALA A 305 9.84 14.34 -0.13
CA ALA A 305 11.28 14.11 -0.29
C ALA A 305 12.10 14.54 0.93
N PHE A 306 11.59 15.41 1.81
CA PHE A 306 12.26 15.74 3.08
C PHE A 306 12.29 14.56 4.05
N LEU A 307 11.31 13.65 3.97
CA LEU A 307 11.28 12.40 4.74
C LEU A 307 12.21 11.32 4.16
N SER A 308 12.74 11.50 2.95
CA SER A 308 13.72 10.57 2.35
C SER A 308 15.02 10.43 3.15
N GLN A 309 15.21 11.24 4.20
CA GLN A 309 16.38 11.21 5.10
C GLN A 309 16.07 10.71 6.51
N SER A 310 15.30 9.64 6.63
CA SER A 310 15.39 8.76 7.78
C SER A 310 15.05 7.35 7.32
N GLY A 311 16.09 6.57 6.97
CA GLY A 311 15.93 5.20 6.50
C GLY A 311 14.92 4.47 7.38
N VAL A 312 13.90 3.91 6.74
CA VAL A 312 12.88 3.14 7.45
C VAL A 312 13.58 1.87 7.90
N PRO A 313 13.66 1.61 9.22
CA PRO A 313 14.29 0.40 9.70
C PRO A 313 13.40 -0.79 9.34
N VAL A 314 13.62 -1.33 8.14
CA VAL A 314 13.12 -2.64 7.76
C VAL A 314 13.87 -3.65 8.64
N GLN A 315 13.17 -4.45 9.45
CA GLN A 315 13.76 -5.33 10.48
C GLN A 315 14.77 -6.40 9.98
N SER A 316 15.13 -6.42 8.70
CA SER A 316 16.05 -7.42 8.11
C SER A 316 17.49 -6.93 7.85
N GLY A 317 17.88 -5.75 8.34
CA GLY A 317 19.24 -5.20 8.12
C GLY A 317 19.46 -4.60 6.72
N ASP A 318 18.41 -4.60 5.88
CA ASP A 318 18.37 -3.86 4.62
C ASP A 318 17.91 -2.42 4.92
N VAL A 319 18.84 -1.48 4.90
CA VAL A 319 18.48 -0.04 4.94
C VAL A 319 18.06 0.32 3.53
N VAL A 320 16.76 0.45 3.30
CA VAL A 320 16.28 0.91 2.01
C VAL A 320 16.31 2.43 1.97
N ASP A 321 17.08 2.98 1.03
CA ASP A 321 16.95 4.39 0.64
C ASP A 321 15.57 4.57 -0.01
N VAL A 322 14.61 5.05 0.77
CA VAL A 322 13.26 5.32 0.27
C VAL A 322 13.28 6.64 -0.51
N THR A 323 13.03 6.55 -1.82
CA THR A 323 12.79 7.75 -2.63
C THR A 323 11.32 8.13 -2.55
N LEU A 324 11.04 9.12 -1.69
CA LEU A 324 9.74 9.80 -1.61
C LEU A 324 9.79 11.07 -2.47
N GLY A 325 8.64 11.55 -2.92
CA GLY A 325 8.56 12.62 -3.90
C GLY A 325 8.05 12.13 -5.25
N SER A 326 6.76 12.26 -5.51
CA SER A 326 6.20 11.98 -6.83
C SER A 326 6.65 13.02 -7.87
N GLY A 327 6.90 14.25 -7.43
CA GLY A 327 7.10 15.43 -8.29
C GLY A 327 5.85 15.81 -9.09
N ALA A 328 4.75 15.07 -8.90
CA ALA A 328 3.44 15.38 -9.39
C ALA A 328 2.64 16.06 -8.26
N ALA A 329 1.58 16.76 -8.64
CA ALA A 329 0.65 17.31 -7.67
C ALA A 329 -0.01 16.18 -6.87
N ALA A 330 -0.01 16.31 -5.54
CA ALA A 330 -0.78 15.46 -4.65
C ALA A 330 -2.27 15.53 -4.99
N GLN A 331 -2.97 14.41 -4.91
CA GLN A 331 -4.41 14.34 -5.19
C GLN A 331 -5.13 13.49 -4.16
N ILE A 332 -6.23 14.01 -3.63
CA ILE A 332 -7.18 13.23 -2.85
C ILE A 332 -8.54 13.35 -3.55
N ASN A 333 -8.96 12.26 -4.17
CA ASN A 333 -10.15 12.18 -4.99
C ASN A 333 -11.26 11.44 -4.23
N GLY A 334 -12.08 12.20 -3.52
CA GLY A 334 -13.18 11.72 -2.66
C GLY A 334 -13.13 12.36 -1.27
N LEU A 335 -14.18 12.13 -0.49
CA LEU A 335 -14.33 12.62 0.88
C LEU A 335 -13.23 12.04 1.78
N VAL A 336 -12.70 12.88 2.67
CA VAL A 336 -11.85 12.47 3.80
C VAL A 336 -12.70 12.55 5.07
N SER A 337 -12.90 11.42 5.74
CA SER A 337 -13.61 11.32 7.01
C SER A 337 -12.63 10.88 8.08
N LEU A 338 -12.39 11.72 9.09
CA LEU A 338 -11.43 11.44 10.17
C LEU A 338 -12.04 10.64 11.32
N GLY A 339 -13.37 10.68 11.47
CA GLY A 339 -14.08 9.77 12.38
C GLY A 339 -14.37 10.40 13.74
N ALA A 340 -13.96 9.75 14.81
CA ALA A 340 -14.11 10.26 16.17
C ALA A 340 -12.74 10.34 16.82
N GLY A 341 -12.53 11.29 17.72
CA GLY A 341 -11.21 11.58 18.27
C GLY A 341 -10.79 13.02 17.98
N ASP A 342 -9.69 13.46 18.60
CA ASP A 342 -9.18 14.81 18.34
C ASP A 342 -8.28 14.76 17.08
N ASP A 343 -8.85 15.07 15.92
CA ASP A 343 -8.22 14.80 14.63
C ASP A 343 -7.48 16.00 14.01
N SER A 344 -6.63 15.69 13.04
CA SER A 344 -5.75 16.66 12.40
C SER A 344 -5.71 16.55 10.88
N ALA A 345 -5.90 17.69 10.19
CA ALA A 345 -5.73 17.80 8.74
C ALA A 345 -4.62 18.81 8.38
N GLY A 346 -3.54 18.37 7.75
CA GLY A 346 -2.37 19.18 7.43
C GLY A 346 -2.18 19.47 5.94
N PHE A 347 -1.76 20.69 5.59
CA PHE A 347 -1.48 21.11 4.21
C PHE A 347 -0.16 21.89 4.15
N PHE A 348 0.88 21.25 3.63
CA PHE A 348 2.26 21.70 3.81
C PHE A 348 3.02 21.83 2.49
N ASN A 349 3.36 23.05 2.11
CA ASN A 349 4.29 23.32 1.03
C ASN A 349 5.72 23.43 1.60
N MET A 350 6.56 22.45 1.30
CA MET A 350 7.94 22.36 1.79
C MET A 350 8.90 23.32 1.08
N ALA A 351 8.57 23.77 -0.13
CA ALA A 351 9.45 24.62 -0.94
C ALA A 351 9.49 26.08 -0.47
N ASP A 352 8.34 26.67 -0.18
CA ASP A 352 8.23 28.09 0.18
C ASP A 352 7.41 28.39 1.44
N GLY A 353 6.83 27.36 2.08
CA GLY A 353 5.95 27.52 3.23
C GLY A 353 4.60 28.14 2.90
N GLY A 354 4.24 28.29 1.62
CA GLY A 354 2.94 28.77 1.15
C GLY A 354 1.88 27.67 1.14
N MET A 355 0.82 27.85 0.33
CA MET A 355 -0.17 26.80 0.09
C MET A 355 0.25 25.81 -1.00
N LEU A 356 -0.38 24.64 -0.98
CA LEU A 356 -0.38 23.67 -2.08
C LEU A 356 -1.28 24.18 -3.21
N TYR A 357 -0.71 24.84 -4.21
CA TYR A 357 -1.47 25.41 -5.34
C TYR A 357 -1.60 24.47 -6.55
N ASP A 358 -0.82 23.40 -6.57
CA ASP A 358 -0.84 22.38 -7.61
C ASP A 358 -1.66 21.15 -7.21
N ALA A 359 -1.86 20.92 -5.90
CA ALA A 359 -2.66 19.83 -5.38
C ALA A 359 -4.12 19.86 -5.86
N VAL A 360 -4.68 18.68 -6.12
CA VAL A 360 -6.09 18.49 -6.47
C VAL A 360 -6.83 17.98 -5.24
N LEU A 361 -7.58 18.87 -4.60
CA LEU A 361 -8.33 18.63 -3.37
C LEU A 361 -9.80 18.91 -3.68
N ASP A 362 -10.45 17.96 -4.35
CA ASP A 362 -11.75 18.17 -5.00
C ASP A 362 -12.95 18.00 -4.05
N ASP A 363 -12.72 17.54 -2.82
CA ASP A 363 -13.78 17.20 -1.87
C ASP A 363 -13.60 17.86 -0.49
N ILE A 364 -14.36 17.37 0.48
CA ILE A 364 -14.45 17.84 1.86
C ILE A 364 -13.50 17.03 2.75
N PHE A 365 -12.89 17.71 3.71
CA PHE A 365 -12.31 17.11 4.90
C PHE A 365 -13.33 17.23 6.03
N ASP A 366 -13.80 16.11 6.57
CA ASP A 366 -14.74 16.03 7.68
C ASP A 366 -13.98 15.54 8.92
N GLY A 367 -13.83 16.41 9.93
CA GLY A 367 -13.20 16.06 11.21
C GLY A 367 -14.06 15.12 12.05
N GLY A 368 -15.36 15.06 11.76
CA GLY A 368 -16.27 14.15 12.44
C GLY A 368 -16.69 14.64 13.82
N ALA A 369 -16.46 13.83 14.86
CA ALA A 369 -16.82 14.16 16.24
C ALA A 369 -15.64 14.78 16.99
N ASP A 370 -15.90 15.34 18.17
CA ASP A 370 -14.87 15.83 19.10
C ASP A 370 -14.18 17.15 18.67
N THR A 371 -12.85 17.30 18.79
CA THR A 371 -12.16 18.58 18.60
C THR A 371 -11.05 18.48 17.58
N ASP A 372 -11.29 19.08 16.41
CA ASP A 372 -10.45 18.89 15.25
C ASP A 372 -9.68 20.15 14.87
N THR A 373 -8.48 19.94 14.33
CA THR A 373 -7.59 21.03 13.94
C THR A 373 -7.06 20.88 12.52
N ALA A 374 -7.26 21.93 11.71
CA ALA A 374 -6.60 22.06 10.41
C ALA A 374 -5.29 22.87 10.54
N PHE A 375 -4.24 22.44 9.85
CA PHE A 375 -2.90 23.02 9.89
C PHE A 375 -2.43 23.41 8.49
N PHE A 376 -1.85 24.60 8.37
CA PHE A 376 -1.35 25.14 7.11
C PHE A 376 0.07 25.69 7.29
N SER A 377 0.95 25.36 6.35
CA SER A 377 2.22 26.10 6.22
C SER A 377 1.96 27.56 5.86
N ALA A 378 0.97 27.82 5.01
CA ALA A 378 0.60 29.17 4.59
C ALA A 378 0.19 30.06 5.77
N GLY A 379 0.63 31.31 5.72
CA GLY A 379 0.28 32.30 6.73
C GLY A 379 -1.17 32.78 6.61
N LEU A 380 -1.75 33.27 7.71
CA LEU A 380 -3.12 33.85 7.70
C LEU A 380 -3.27 35.02 6.72
N ALA A 381 -2.17 35.71 6.39
CA ALA A 381 -2.16 36.79 5.40
C ALA A 381 -2.36 36.31 3.95
N GLU A 382 -2.19 35.02 3.67
CA GLU A 382 -2.42 34.40 2.36
C GLU A 382 -3.86 33.93 2.16
N LEU A 383 -4.66 33.91 3.24
CA LEU A 383 -6.07 33.59 3.18
C LEU A 383 -6.83 34.72 2.48
N ALA A 384 -7.30 34.45 1.26
CA ALA A 384 -8.02 35.42 0.44
C ALA A 384 -9.50 35.53 0.84
N SER A 385 -10.14 34.42 1.20
CA SER A 385 -11.48 34.40 1.75
C SER A 385 -11.78 33.16 2.58
N SER A 386 -12.67 33.32 3.56
CA SER A 386 -13.32 32.25 4.33
C SER A 386 -14.83 32.37 4.15
N VAL A 387 -15.49 31.29 3.76
CA VAL A 387 -16.94 31.25 3.54
C VAL A 387 -17.53 30.04 4.24
N LEU A 388 -18.42 30.27 5.21
CA LEU A 388 -19.21 29.21 5.83
C LEU A 388 -20.59 29.16 5.17
N ALA A 389 -20.89 28.03 4.52
CA ALA A 389 -22.17 27.77 3.86
C ALA A 389 -22.78 26.46 4.39
N GLY A 390 -23.82 26.59 5.21
CA GLY A 390 -24.33 25.43 5.96
C GLY A 390 -23.29 25.02 7.01
N GLU A 391 -22.83 23.76 6.92
CA GLU A 391 -21.81 23.17 7.80
C GLU A 391 -20.41 23.14 7.17
N VAL A 392 -20.27 23.59 5.92
CA VAL A 392 -19.00 23.54 5.18
C VAL A 392 -18.33 24.91 5.20
N LEU A 393 -17.10 24.95 5.74
CA LEU A 393 -16.18 26.07 5.63
C LEU A 393 -15.29 25.89 4.40
N SER A 394 -15.41 26.78 3.44
CA SER A 394 -14.46 26.89 2.33
C SER A 394 -13.41 27.95 2.64
N LEU A 395 -12.14 27.55 2.65
CA LEU A 395 -10.99 28.45 2.72
C LEU A 395 -10.39 28.60 1.33
N THR A 396 -10.25 29.84 0.88
CA THR A 396 -9.63 30.17 -0.41
C THR A 396 -8.32 30.89 -0.17
N PHE A 397 -7.25 30.34 -0.73
CA PHE A 397 -5.92 30.93 -0.70
C PHE A 397 -5.55 31.39 -2.11
N ALA A 398 -4.87 32.53 -2.21
CA ALA A 398 -4.47 33.08 -3.50
C ALA A 398 -3.07 33.66 -3.47
N SER A 399 -2.25 33.26 -4.45
CA SER A 399 -0.92 33.82 -4.69
C SER A 399 -0.77 34.14 -6.17
N GLY A 400 -0.77 35.44 -6.49
CA GLY A 400 -0.63 35.92 -7.87
C GLY A 400 -1.80 35.55 -8.78
N GLN A 401 -1.66 34.49 -9.58
CA GLN A 401 -2.69 33.96 -10.49
C GLN A 401 -3.21 32.58 -10.05
N MET A 402 -2.64 32.02 -8.99
CA MET A 402 -3.03 30.71 -8.47
C MET A 402 -4.07 30.88 -7.37
N THR A 403 -5.03 29.98 -7.32
CA THR A 403 -6.08 29.92 -6.30
C THR A 403 -6.25 28.47 -5.88
N GLN A 404 -6.19 28.21 -4.58
CA GLN A 404 -6.55 26.91 -4.00
C GLN A 404 -7.79 27.08 -3.14
N VAL A 405 -8.71 26.14 -3.22
CA VAL A 405 -9.86 26.03 -2.30
C VAL A 405 -9.73 24.73 -1.54
N VAL A 406 -9.97 24.78 -0.23
CA VAL A 406 -10.06 23.58 0.61
C VAL A 406 -11.34 23.70 1.44
N ASN A 407 -12.08 22.59 1.52
CA ASN A 407 -13.37 22.55 2.18
C ASN A 407 -13.28 21.70 3.45
N PHE A 408 -13.84 22.23 4.54
CA PHE A 408 -13.82 21.62 5.85
C PHE A 408 -15.23 21.50 6.40
N ARG A 409 -15.49 20.43 7.13
CA ARG A 409 -16.69 20.21 7.93
C ARG A 409 -16.25 19.67 9.28
N ASN A 410 -16.93 20.09 10.36
CA ASN A 410 -16.60 19.68 11.72
C ASN A 410 -15.12 19.92 12.04
N PHE A 411 -14.71 21.20 12.00
CA PHE A 411 -13.38 21.63 12.46
C PHE A 411 -13.52 22.86 13.34
N GLU A 412 -12.98 22.81 14.55
CA GLU A 412 -13.06 23.88 15.54
C GLU A 412 -11.92 24.87 15.38
N PHE A 413 -10.72 24.38 15.04
CA PHE A 413 -9.48 25.15 15.07
C PHE A 413 -8.71 25.09 13.75
N PHE A 414 -8.07 26.21 13.42
CA PHE A 414 -7.27 26.37 12.21
C PHE A 414 -5.97 27.07 12.56
N THR A 415 -4.84 26.44 12.27
CA THR A 415 -3.50 26.96 12.59
C THR A 415 -2.75 27.29 11.31
N PHE A 416 -2.35 28.55 11.16
CA PHE A 416 -1.71 29.10 9.95
C PHE A 416 -0.27 29.52 10.20
N GLY A 417 0.63 29.34 9.22
CA GLY A 417 2.01 29.82 9.29
C GLY A 417 2.92 28.89 10.08
N ILE A 418 2.65 27.59 10.06
CA ILE A 418 3.45 26.58 10.74
C ILE A 418 4.68 26.28 9.89
N ASP A 419 5.83 26.13 10.54
CA ASP A 419 7.01 25.61 9.88
C ASP A 419 6.80 24.12 9.54
N PRO A 420 6.77 23.74 8.25
CA PRO A 420 6.37 22.39 7.85
C PRO A 420 7.41 21.31 8.17
N VAL A 421 8.64 21.70 8.57
CA VAL A 421 9.70 20.77 8.99
C VAL A 421 9.63 20.52 10.49
N THR A 422 9.42 21.57 11.27
CA THR A 422 9.48 21.49 12.74
C THR A 422 8.11 21.32 13.39
N GLY A 423 7.03 21.60 12.67
CA GLY A 423 5.67 21.67 13.22
C GLY A 423 5.49 22.80 14.24
N LEU A 424 6.47 23.71 14.36
CA LEU A 424 6.45 24.77 15.35
C LEU A 424 5.98 26.10 14.75
N GLY A 425 5.46 26.96 15.64
CA GLY A 425 4.99 28.28 15.29
C GLY A 425 3.49 28.30 14.96
N GLY A 426 3.13 29.15 14.01
CA GLY A 426 1.75 29.35 13.58
C GLY A 426 0.87 30.19 14.51
N GLN A 427 -0.28 30.60 13.96
CA GLN A 427 -1.37 31.28 14.65
C GLN A 427 -2.62 30.42 14.56
N THR A 428 -3.10 29.94 15.71
CA THR A 428 -4.39 29.24 15.81
C THR A 428 -5.54 30.22 15.95
N VAL A 429 -6.59 30.00 15.15
CA VAL A 429 -7.85 30.74 15.19
C VAL A 429 -9.01 29.76 15.26
N ALA A 430 -10.06 30.13 16.00
CA ALA A 430 -11.28 29.32 16.06
C ALA A 430 -12.14 29.57 14.81
N LEU A 431 -12.97 28.60 14.44
CA LEU A 431 -13.95 28.73 13.35
C LEU A 431 -14.81 30.00 13.46
N ALA A 432 -15.21 30.36 14.68
CA ALA A 432 -16.02 31.55 14.95
C ALA A 432 -15.29 32.86 14.57
N ASP A 433 -13.96 32.91 14.68
CA ASP A 433 -13.17 34.08 14.34
C ASP A 433 -12.91 34.18 12.83
N LEU A 434 -12.82 33.04 12.12
CA LEU A 434 -12.70 33.00 10.66
C LEU A 434 -13.98 33.45 9.94
N THR A 435 -15.13 33.32 10.61
CA THR A 435 -16.46 33.58 10.01
C THR A 435 -17.13 34.82 10.59
N ALA A 436 -16.47 35.51 11.52
CA ALA A 436 -17.00 36.70 12.16
C ALA A 436 -17.32 37.78 11.10
N PRO A 437 -18.56 38.33 11.09
CA PRO A 437 -18.89 39.44 10.21
C PRO A 437 -17.93 40.60 10.47
N ILE A 438 -17.27 41.11 9.42
CA ILE A 438 -16.39 42.28 9.54
C ILE A 438 -17.20 43.38 10.24
N PRO A 439 -16.76 43.87 11.42
CA PRO A 439 -17.47 44.92 12.13
C PRO A 439 -17.64 46.09 11.18
N LEU A 440 -18.88 46.43 10.83
CA LEU A 440 -19.15 47.58 9.99
C LEU A 440 -18.42 48.77 10.62
N PRO A 441 -17.56 49.50 9.88
CA PRO A 441 -16.82 50.60 10.45
C PRO A 441 -17.79 51.50 11.21
N ALA A 442 -17.49 51.85 12.46
CA ALA A 442 -18.34 52.70 13.28
C ALA A 442 -18.75 54.02 12.57
N GLY A 443 -18.02 54.39 11.51
CA GLY A 443 -18.37 55.43 10.54
C GLY A 443 -19.75 55.28 9.88
N LEU A 444 -20.29 54.07 9.66
CA LEU A 444 -21.63 53.87 9.08
C LEU A 444 -22.74 54.27 10.05
N LEU A 445 -22.57 53.99 11.35
CA LEU A 445 -23.45 54.49 12.42
C LEU A 445 -23.31 56.01 12.60
N LEU A 446 -22.09 56.54 12.47
CA LEU A 446 -21.82 57.99 12.54
C LEU A 446 -22.35 58.77 11.33
N LEU A 447 -22.30 58.21 10.12
CA LEU A 447 -22.91 58.79 8.91
C LEU A 447 -24.44 58.76 8.98
N GLY A 448 -25.02 57.66 9.46
CA GLY A 448 -26.46 57.57 9.71
C GLY A 448 -26.93 58.62 10.72
N GLY A 449 -26.23 58.75 11.85
CA GLY A 449 -26.51 59.77 12.86
C GLY A 449 -26.30 61.21 12.34
N GLY A 450 -25.22 61.45 11.59
CA GLY A 450 -24.91 62.75 10.99
C GLY A 450 -25.95 63.19 9.95
N LEU A 451 -26.44 62.28 9.11
CA LEU A 451 -27.51 62.54 8.15
C LEU A 451 -28.85 62.82 8.83
N ALA A 452 -29.17 62.12 9.91
CA ALA A 452 -30.38 62.40 10.70
C ALA A 452 -30.33 63.79 11.36
N VAL A 453 -29.17 64.19 11.90
CA VAL A 453 -28.96 65.52 12.48
C VAL A 453 -29.03 66.62 11.42
N LEU A 454 -28.44 66.41 10.24
CA LEU A 454 -28.54 67.35 9.11
C LEU A 454 -29.97 67.45 8.57
N GLY A 455 -30.71 66.34 8.52
CA GLY A 455 -32.13 66.30 8.19
C GLY A 455 -33.00 67.09 9.17
N ALA A 456 -32.79 66.89 10.48
CA ALA A 456 -33.49 67.62 11.53
C ALA A 456 -33.15 69.12 11.54
N ALA A 457 -31.88 69.48 11.29
CA ALA A 457 -31.46 70.87 11.14
C ALA A 457 -32.09 71.56 9.92
N ARG A 458 -32.29 70.83 8.82
CA ARG A 458 -32.99 71.33 7.63
C ARG A 458 -34.49 71.49 7.86
N ALA A 459 -35.12 70.57 8.58
CA ALA A 459 -36.54 70.66 8.94
C ALA A 459 -36.82 71.89 9.83
N ARG A 460 -35.93 72.19 10.79
CA ARG A 460 -36.03 73.39 11.65
C ARG A 460 -35.81 74.72 10.92
N ARG A 461 -35.20 74.74 9.73
CA ARG A 461 -35.07 75.98 8.93
C ARG A 461 -36.27 76.25 8.01
N ARG A 462 -37.21 75.31 7.91
CA ARG A 462 -38.42 75.42 7.06
C ARG A 462 -39.72 75.65 7.85
N ALA A 463 -39.68 75.53 9.17
CA ALA A 463 -40.68 76.05 10.10
C ALA A 463 -40.21 77.42 10.59
#